data_AF-A0A6G1S244-F1
#
_entry.id   AF-A0A6G1S244-F1
#
_cell.length_a   1.000
_cell.length_b   1.000
_cell.length_c   1.000
_cell.angle_alpha   90.00
_cell.angle_beta   90.00
_cell.angle_gamma   90.00
#
_symmetry.space_group_name_H-M   'P 1'
#
loop_
_entity.id
_entity.type
_entity.pdbx_description
1 polymer ?
#
loop_
_entity_poly.entity_id
_entity_poly.type
_entity_poly.pdbx_seq_one_letter_code
_entity_poly.pdbx_strand_id
1 'polypeptide(L)'
;YTLSWSYGIYLLFFTEYPFFYDPPSVFYDWKKGMDVPTDIAIAYLLQCSFYGHSIYATAYMDTWRKDSVVMLLHHVVTLTLIAFSYAFRYHNVGILVLFLHDVNDVQLEFTKLNVYFKHRGGVYHRLNDIISNIGCLTFSISW
;
A
#
# COMPACT_ATOMS: atom_id res chain seq x y z
N TYR A 1 1.25 -6.69 0.77
CA TYR A 1 0.08 -5.78 0.76
C TYR A 1 -0.98 -6.15 1.78
N THR A 2 -1.79 -7.21 1.62
CA THR A 2 -2.97 -7.44 2.48
C THR A 2 -2.68 -7.44 3.99
N LEU A 3 -1.64 -8.16 4.45
CA LEU A 3 -1.28 -8.18 5.88
C LEU A 3 -0.81 -6.80 6.40
N SER A 4 -0.01 -6.09 5.61
CA SER A 4 0.47 -4.74 5.97
C SER A 4 -0.70 -3.76 6.04
N TRP A 5 -1.59 -3.81 5.05
CA TRP A 5 -2.77 -2.97 5.00
C TRP A 5 -3.78 -3.29 6.12
N SER A 6 -3.98 -4.56 6.46
CA SER A 6 -4.78 -4.98 7.62
C SER A 6 -4.18 -4.50 8.95
N TYR A 7 -2.84 -4.43 9.06
CA TYR A 7 -2.20 -3.81 10.23
C TYR A 7 -2.46 -2.30 10.29
N GLY A 8 -2.47 -1.61 9.13
CA GLY A 8 -2.92 -0.22 9.03
C GLY A 8 -4.38 -0.02 9.48
N ILE A 9 -5.30 -0.92 9.11
CA ILE A 9 -6.68 -0.92 9.62
C ILE A 9 -6.70 -1.08 11.13
N TYR A 10 -5.95 -2.04 11.65
CA TYR A 10 -5.87 -2.28 13.09
C TYR A 10 -5.45 -1.01 13.84
N LEU A 11 -4.40 -0.33 13.37
CA LEU A 11 -3.97 0.94 13.96
C LEU A 11 -5.03 2.03 13.85
N LEU A 12 -5.72 2.17 12.72
CA LEU A 12 -6.67 3.28 12.52
C LEU A 12 -8.02 3.09 13.24
N PHE A 13 -8.51 1.86 13.33
CA PHE A 13 -9.88 1.59 13.79
C PHE A 13 -9.96 0.91 15.15
N PHE A 14 -8.91 0.20 15.57
CA PHE A 14 -8.91 -0.61 16.79
C PHE A 14 -7.97 -0.06 17.88
N THR A 15 -7.28 1.04 17.62
CA THR A 15 -6.50 1.77 18.63
C THR A 15 -7.08 3.17 18.84
N GLU A 16 -6.66 3.84 19.90
CA GLU A 16 -7.21 5.15 20.31
C GLU A 16 -6.70 6.34 19.47
N TYR A 17 -6.27 6.09 18.24
CA TYR A 17 -5.81 7.14 17.34
C TYR A 17 -6.99 7.89 16.70
N PRO A 18 -7.18 9.21 16.97
CA PRO A 18 -8.36 9.94 16.51
C PRO A 18 -8.29 10.36 15.04
N PHE A 19 -7.11 10.29 14.41
CA PHE A 19 -6.84 10.94 13.11
C PHE A 19 -7.59 10.39 11.91
N PHE A 20 -8.22 9.23 12.00
CA PHE A 20 -9.15 8.77 10.97
C PHE A 20 -10.51 9.51 11.03
N TYR A 21 -11.00 9.78 12.25
CA TYR A 21 -12.31 10.40 12.49
C TYR A 21 -12.22 11.92 12.61
N ASP A 22 -11.07 12.44 13.05
CA ASP A 22 -10.74 13.87 13.09
C ASP A 22 -9.41 14.11 12.35
N PRO A 23 -9.41 14.25 11.01
CA PRO A 23 -8.18 14.40 10.23
C PRO A 23 -7.25 15.55 10.67
N PRO A 24 -7.76 16.72 11.12
CA PRO A 24 -6.90 17.77 11.69
C PRO A 24 -6.05 17.31 12.88
N SER A 25 -6.47 16.29 13.62
CA SER A 25 -5.74 15.79 14.80
C SER A 25 -4.36 15.21 14.49
N VAL A 26 -4.06 14.88 13.22
CA VAL A 26 -2.71 14.49 12.81
C VAL A 26 -1.65 15.55 13.12
N PHE A 27 -2.06 16.82 13.23
CA PHE A 27 -1.18 17.96 13.55
C PHE A 27 -1.25 18.38 15.01
N TYR A 28 -2.20 17.85 15.80
CA TYR A 28 -2.28 18.17 17.22
C TYR A 28 -1.01 17.65 17.90
N ASP A 29 -0.44 18.50 18.76
CA ASP A 29 0.78 18.22 19.53
C ASP A 29 2.02 17.84 18.70
N TRP A 30 2.02 18.13 17.39
CA TRP A 30 3.21 17.91 16.56
C TRP A 30 4.36 18.78 17.05
N LYS A 31 5.49 18.15 17.37
CA LYS A 31 6.71 18.81 17.82
C LYS A 31 7.93 18.25 17.08
N LYS A 32 8.84 19.15 16.72
CA LYS A 32 10.13 18.77 16.12
C LYS A 32 10.90 17.88 17.10
N GLY A 33 11.04 16.60 16.77
CA GLY A 33 11.78 15.63 17.58
C GLY A 33 10.93 14.78 18.53
N MET A 34 9.60 14.78 18.42
CA MET A 34 8.77 13.83 19.16
C MET A 34 9.14 12.37 18.82
N ASP A 35 9.04 11.49 19.81
CA ASP A 35 9.25 10.07 19.62
C ASP A 35 8.13 9.47 18.78
N VAL A 36 8.49 8.52 17.91
CA VAL A 36 7.53 7.78 17.10
C VAL A 36 7.04 6.60 17.93
N PRO A 37 5.73 6.44 18.15
CA PRO A 37 5.18 5.28 18.84
C PRO A 37 5.65 3.98 18.20
N THR A 38 5.99 2.98 19.01
CA THR A 38 6.55 1.70 18.55
C THR A 38 5.64 1.02 17.53
N ASP A 39 4.32 1.08 17.71
CA ASP A 39 3.34 0.45 16.82
C ASP A 39 3.38 1.09 15.42
N ILE A 40 3.49 2.42 15.36
CA ILE A 40 3.64 3.17 14.11
C ILE A 40 5.01 2.89 13.47
N ALA A 41 6.07 2.79 14.28
CA ALA A 41 7.40 2.42 13.78
C ALA A 41 7.41 1.02 13.16
N ILE A 42 6.69 0.05 13.75
CA ILE A 42 6.53 -1.30 13.19
C ILE A 42 5.77 -1.24 11.86
N ALA A 43 4.69 -0.47 11.75
CA ALA A 43 3.98 -0.29 10.48
C ALA A 43 4.90 0.27 9.38
N TYR A 44 5.71 1.27 9.71
CA TYR A 44 6.69 1.83 8.78
C TYR A 44 7.75 0.82 8.36
N LEU A 45 8.27 0.04 9.30
CA LEU A 45 9.27 -1.00 9.01
C LEU A 45 8.69 -2.10 8.13
N LEU A 46 7.47 -2.55 8.40
CA LEU A 46 6.77 -3.53 7.57
C LEU A 46 6.56 -3.00 6.15
N GLN A 47 6.13 -1.74 6.02
CA GLN A 47 5.89 -1.11 4.73
C GLN A 47 7.19 -0.90 3.93
N CYS A 48 8.23 -0.38 4.57
CA CYS A 48 9.56 -0.23 3.96
C CYS A 48 10.14 -1.56 3.50
N SER A 49 10.04 -2.60 4.34
CA SER A 49 10.53 -3.94 4.01
C SER A 49 9.78 -4.51 2.81
N PHE A 50 8.47 -4.29 2.78
CA PHE A 50 7.61 -4.75 1.71
C PHE A 50 7.93 -4.04 0.37
N TYR A 51 8.01 -2.71 0.34
CA TYR A 51 8.38 -1.98 -0.87
C TYR A 51 9.81 -2.27 -1.34
N GLY A 52 10.75 -2.42 -0.41
CA GLY A 52 12.12 -2.85 -0.73
C GLY A 52 12.13 -4.24 -1.39
N HIS A 53 11.35 -5.18 -0.86
CA HIS A 53 11.17 -6.49 -1.49
C HIS A 53 10.53 -6.39 -2.87
N SER A 54 9.50 -5.56 -3.05
CA SER A 54 8.84 -5.36 -4.36
C SER A 54 9.79 -4.79 -5.41
N ILE A 55 10.70 -3.88 -5.05
CA ILE A 55 11.75 -3.38 -5.95
C ILE A 55 12.69 -4.52 -6.35
N TYR A 56 13.15 -5.31 -5.37
CA TYR A 56 14.02 -6.45 -5.64
C TYR A 56 13.34 -7.49 -6.56
N ALA A 57 12.10 -7.84 -6.27
CA ALA A 57 11.31 -8.76 -7.07
C ALA A 57 11.12 -8.23 -8.51
N THR A 58 10.74 -6.96 -8.66
CA THR A 58 10.55 -6.33 -9.98
C THR A 58 11.85 -6.29 -10.78
N ALA A 59 12.98 -6.04 -10.11
CA ALA A 59 14.28 -5.93 -10.78
C ALA A 59 14.86 -7.28 -11.23
N TYR A 60 14.73 -8.33 -10.40
CA TYR A 60 15.47 -9.59 -10.57
C TYR A 60 14.62 -10.85 -10.74
N MET A 61 13.37 -10.85 -10.26
CA MET A 61 12.50 -12.04 -10.28
C MET A 61 11.43 -11.95 -11.36
N ASP A 62 10.87 -10.75 -11.57
CA ASP A 62 9.77 -10.55 -12.50
C ASP A 62 10.26 -10.41 -13.95
N THR A 63 9.40 -10.83 -14.86
CA THR A 63 9.61 -10.58 -16.29
C THR A 63 9.36 -9.11 -16.60
N TRP A 64 10.35 -8.47 -17.21
CA TRP A 64 10.28 -7.06 -17.55
C TRP A 64 9.22 -6.79 -18.62
N ARG A 65 8.34 -5.84 -18.30
CA ARG A 65 7.27 -5.34 -19.17
C ARG A 65 7.38 -3.83 -19.28
N LYS A 66 6.63 -3.22 -20.21
CA LYS A 66 6.69 -1.77 -20.46
C LYS A 66 6.27 -0.93 -19.24
N ASP A 67 5.45 -1.49 -18.37
CA ASP A 67 4.98 -0.91 -17.11
C ASP A 67 5.94 -1.12 -15.92
N SER A 68 6.94 -2.01 -16.03
CA SER A 68 7.87 -2.32 -14.94
C SER A 68 8.66 -1.11 -14.44
N VAL A 69 9.07 -0.21 -15.35
CA VAL A 69 9.79 1.03 -14.98
C VAL A 69 8.90 1.96 -14.16
N VAL A 70 7.62 2.09 -14.55
CA VAL A 70 6.66 2.96 -13.86
C VAL A 70 6.39 2.43 -12.45
N MET A 71 6.21 1.12 -12.30
CA MET A 71 6.04 0.47 -10.99
C MET A 71 7.28 0.60 -10.10
N LEU A 72 8.49 0.49 -10.66
CA LEU A 72 9.72 0.67 -9.91
C LEU A 72 9.91 2.12 -9.45
N LEU A 73 9.65 3.09 -10.32
CA LEU A 73 9.66 4.51 -9.95
C LEU A 73 8.63 4.80 -8.86
N HIS A 74 7.43 4.23 -8.97
CA HIS A 74 6.39 4.35 -7.96
C HIS A 74 6.90 3.85 -6.59
N HIS A 75 7.51 2.67 -6.51
CA HIS A 75 8.06 2.16 -5.24
C HIS A 75 9.21 3.01 -4.68
N VAL A 76 10.05 3.59 -5.54
CA VAL A 76 11.11 4.50 -5.10
C VAL A 76 10.53 5.79 -4.52
N VAL A 77 9.48 6.32 -5.16
CA VAL A 77 8.76 7.51 -4.67
C VAL A 77 8.09 7.21 -3.33
N THR A 78 7.36 6.10 -3.20
CA THR A 78 6.70 5.74 -1.93
C THR A 78 7.70 5.53 -0.80
N LEU A 79 8.82 4.85 -1.03
CA LEU A 79 9.91 4.73 -0.05
C LEU A 79 10.49 6.08 0.37
N THR A 80 10.65 7.00 -0.59
CA THR A 80 11.13 8.36 -0.32
C THR A 80 10.13 9.13 0.55
N LEU A 81 8.83 9.02 0.27
CA LEU A 81 7.78 9.62 1.09
C LEU A 81 7.78 9.05 2.52
N ILE A 82 7.93 7.75 2.68
CA ILE A 82 8.02 7.10 4.00
C ILE A 82 9.24 7.61 4.77
N ALA A 83 10.40 7.67 4.11
CA ALA A 83 11.63 8.15 4.71
C ALA A 83 11.52 9.61 5.17
N PHE A 84 10.95 10.49 4.34
CA PHE A 84 10.72 11.88 4.73
C PHE A 84 9.68 12.02 5.84
N SER A 85 8.58 11.27 5.77
CA SER A 85 7.58 11.25 6.84
C SER A 85 8.20 10.87 8.19
N TYR A 86 9.07 9.86 8.20
CA TYR A 86 9.79 9.43 9.40
C TYR A 86 10.82 10.48 9.88
N ALA A 87 11.58 11.08 8.96
CA ALA A 87 12.61 12.07 9.28
C ALA A 87 12.04 13.38 9.86
N PHE A 88 10.92 13.85 9.32
CA PHE A 88 10.25 15.07 9.79
C PHE A 88 9.22 14.82 10.91
N ARG A 89 9.09 13.58 11.38
CA ARG A 89 8.13 13.15 12.42
C ARG A 89 6.66 13.37 12.05
N TYR A 90 6.30 13.37 10.77
CA TYR A 90 4.91 13.41 10.30
C TYR A 90 4.25 12.02 10.29
N HIS A 91 4.56 11.20 11.27
CA HIS A 91 4.21 9.79 11.31
C HIS A 91 2.69 9.54 11.35
N ASN A 92 1.92 10.39 12.04
CA ASN A 92 0.45 10.35 12.06
C ASN A 92 -0.16 10.57 10.67
N VAL A 93 0.29 11.61 9.96
CA VAL A 93 -0.12 11.88 8.57
C VAL A 93 0.29 10.74 7.67
N GLY A 94 1.53 10.25 7.82
CA GLY A 94 2.04 9.21 6.95
C GLY A 94 1.34 7.86 7.12
N ILE A 95 0.87 7.47 8.32
CA ILE A 95 0.03 6.26 8.47
C ILE A 95 -1.28 6.40 7.70
N LEU A 96 -1.93 7.56 7.78
CA LEU A 96 -3.17 7.81 7.04
C LEU A 96 -2.93 7.73 5.53
N VAL A 97 -1.86 8.36 5.05
CA VAL A 97 -1.47 8.32 3.62
C VAL A 97 -1.14 6.88 3.19
N LEU A 98 -0.37 6.14 3.98
CA LEU A 98 -0.04 4.74 3.69
C LEU A 98 -1.29 3.88 3.57
N PHE A 99 -2.24 4.00 4.50
CA PHE A 99 -3.48 3.23 4.47
C PHE A 99 -4.32 3.52 3.21
N LEU A 100 -4.48 4.80 2.87
CA LEU A 100 -5.26 5.22 1.70
C LEU A 100 -4.57 4.87 0.38
N HIS A 101 -3.25 4.91 0.34
CA HIS A 101 -2.46 4.60 -0.84
C HIS A 101 -2.46 3.09 -1.14
N ASP A 102 -2.23 2.26 -0.12
CA ASP A 102 -2.07 0.81 -0.25
C ASP A 102 -3.33 0.05 -0.67
N VAL A 103 -4.52 0.64 -0.46
CA VAL A 103 -5.78 -0.02 -0.84
C VAL A 103 -5.83 -0.30 -2.35
N ASN A 104 -5.29 0.62 -3.15
CA ASN A 104 -5.22 0.50 -4.60
C ASN A 104 -4.25 -0.61 -5.02
N ASP A 105 -3.11 -0.74 -4.33
CA ASP A 105 -2.13 -1.80 -4.58
C ASP A 105 -2.70 -3.19 -4.26
N VAL A 106 -3.45 -3.33 -3.15
CA VAL A 106 -4.16 -4.58 -2.80
C VAL A 106 -5.16 -4.95 -3.90
N GLN A 107 -5.95 -3.99 -4.39
CA GLN A 107 -6.95 -4.21 -5.43
C GLN A 107 -6.31 -4.59 -6.77
N LEU A 108 -5.20 -3.94 -7.14
CA LEU A 108 -4.47 -4.21 -8.37
C LEU A 108 -3.85 -5.61 -8.36
N GLU A 109 -3.20 -6.02 -7.26
CA GLU A 109 -2.63 -7.36 -7.14
C GLU A 109 -3.74 -8.44 -7.10
N PHE A 110 -4.85 -8.17 -6.43
CA PHE A 110 -6.02 -9.07 -6.48
C PHE A 110 -6.56 -9.24 -7.90
N THR A 111 -6.66 -8.14 -8.66
CA THR A 111 -7.13 -8.17 -10.05
C THR A 111 -6.17 -8.99 -10.93
N LYS A 112 -4.85 -8.80 -10.79
CA LYS A 112 -3.84 -9.60 -11.52
C LYS A 112 -3.99 -11.10 -11.25
N LEU A 113 -4.19 -11.49 -10.00
CA LEU A 113 -4.41 -12.90 -9.64
C LEU A 113 -5.66 -13.49 -10.33
N ASN A 114 -6.75 -12.73 -10.40
CA ASN A 114 -7.95 -13.16 -11.11
C ASN A 114 -7.71 -13.29 -12.63
N VAL A 115 -6.91 -12.42 -13.23
CA VAL A 115 -6.50 -12.54 -14.65
C VAL A 115 -5.70 -13.82 -14.87
N TYR A 116 -4.77 -14.16 -13.98
CA TYR A 116 -4.04 -15.43 -14.06
C TYR A 116 -4.95 -16.65 -13.86
N PHE A 117 -5.99 -16.54 -13.04
CA PHE A 117 -6.93 -17.64 -12.80
C PHE A 117 -8.07 -17.75 -13.80
N LYS A 118 -8.25 -16.74 -14.68
CA LYS A 118 -9.21 -16.79 -15.79
C LYS A 118 -8.94 -17.97 -16.71
N HIS A 119 -7.66 -18.24 -17.01
CA HIS A 119 -7.20 -19.38 -17.80
C HIS A 119 -6.36 -20.33 -16.95
N ARG A 120 -7.02 -21.19 -16.16
CA ARG A 120 -6.36 -22.19 -15.32
C ARG A 120 -6.67 -23.60 -15.85
N GLY A 121 -5.63 -24.40 -16.10
CA GLY A 121 -5.78 -25.81 -16.50
C GLY A 121 -6.45 -26.01 -17.86
N GLY A 122 -6.29 -25.04 -18.79
CA GLY A 122 -6.94 -25.08 -20.12
C GLY A 122 -8.44 -24.74 -20.11
N VAL A 123 -9.03 -24.49 -18.93
CA VAL A 123 -10.46 -24.17 -18.78
C VAL A 123 -10.64 -22.67 -18.51
N TYR A 124 -11.62 -22.09 -19.19
CA TYR A 124 -12.02 -20.70 -19.01
C TYR A 124 -12.97 -20.55 -17.83
N HIS A 125 -12.65 -19.65 -16.90
CA HIS A 125 -13.50 -19.37 -15.74
C HIS A 125 -14.14 -17.98 -15.86
N ARG A 126 -15.44 -17.95 -16.19
CA ARG A 126 -16.20 -16.70 -16.40
C ARG A 126 -16.26 -15.80 -15.16
N LEU A 127 -16.29 -16.38 -13.96
CA LEU A 127 -16.30 -15.59 -12.71
C LEU A 127 -15.02 -14.76 -12.56
N ASN A 128 -13.85 -15.37 -12.77
CA ASN A 128 -12.56 -14.69 -12.68
C ASN A 128 -12.43 -13.57 -13.72
N ASP A 129 -13.01 -13.77 -14.91
CA ASP A 129 -13.08 -12.75 -15.96
C ASP A 129 -13.94 -11.54 -15.55
N ILE A 130 -15.14 -11.77 -15.01
CA ILE A 130 -16.01 -10.71 -14.51
C ILE A 130 -15.33 -9.95 -13.36
N ILE A 131 -14.75 -10.67 -12.40
CA ILE A 131 -14.04 -10.07 -11.26
C ILE A 131 -12.85 -9.22 -11.74
N SER A 132 -12.09 -9.71 -12.72
CA SER A 132 -10.95 -8.97 -13.28
C SER A 132 -11.39 -7.68 -13.99
N ASN A 133 -12.48 -7.74 -14.77
CA ASN A 133 -13.00 -6.57 -15.48
C ASN A 133 -13.55 -5.51 -14.51
N ILE A 134 -14.26 -5.95 -13.47
CA ILE A 134 -14.73 -5.06 -12.41
C ILE A 134 -13.54 -4.44 -11.68
N GLY A 135 -12.57 -5.26 -11.27
CA GLY A 135 -11.37 -4.80 -10.56
C GLY A 135 -10.55 -3.77 -11.36
N CYS A 136 -10.44 -3.97 -12.68
CA CYS A 136 -9.80 -3.02 -13.59
C CYS A 136 -10.57 -1.69 -13.69
N LEU A 137 -11.91 -1.76 -13.80
CA LEU A 137 -12.77 -0.57 -13.84
C LEU A 137 -12.68 0.22 -12.54
N THR A 138 -12.82 -0.46 -11.40
CA THR A 138 -12.77 0.20 -10.10
C THR A 138 -11.40 0.81 -9.85
N PHE A 139 -10.31 0.16 -10.29
CA PHE A 139 -8.95 0.69 -10.17
C PHE A 139 -8.77 1.95 -11.02
N SER A 140 -9.32 1.97 -12.23
CA SER A 140 -9.24 3.14 -13.12
C SER A 140 -10.02 4.35 -12.60
N ILE A 141 -11.01 4.14 -11.73
CA ILE A 141 -11.81 5.21 -11.10
C ILE A 141 -11.17 5.68 -9.79
N SER A 142 -10.52 4.77 -9.05
CA SER A 142 -9.96 5.06 -7.73
C SER A 142 -8.54 5.63 -7.75
N TRP A 143 -7.88 5.67 -8.91
CA TRP A 143 -6.49 6.08 -9.10
C TRP A 143 -6.35 7.46 -9.73
#